data_AF-A0A2U2XGX9-F1
#
_entry.id   AF-A0A2U2XGX9-F1
#
_cell.length_a   1.000
_cell.length_b   1.000
_cell.length_c   1.000
_cell.angle_alpha   90.00
_cell.angle_beta   90.00
_cell.angle_gamma   90.00
#
_symmetry.space_group_name_H-M   'P 1'
#
loop_
_entity.id
_entity.type
_entity.pdbx_description
1 polymer ?
#
loop_
_entity_poly.entity_id
_entity_poly.type
_entity_poly.pdbx_seq_one_letter_code
_entity_poly.pdbx_strand_id
1 'polypeptide(L)'
;MKSEFNSFELIKFDEFDIQNSFTPRTGEIKLGQVINNSENPKYVILGIEECLGPLKNKGRSGAQNGFKSFLNVFTGMQSNESLYGEQIQILGKVVHRHEQEDGENPSVEELDNFIFEVLKANLSQNQIPILIGGGHNNAFPLIKFSAHRFDQSINVVNLDAHADYRLLEGRHSGNPFSYAFKQGFLNKYQVFGLHQRYNSQQILDDLRRDKHQFTFNESYLLEERNYLADFKKAHTQMNSSDHFLGVELDLDVIERMPSSAYSPVGISIKTGRQYIRTFATCDKVAYLHLPEGAPQNDEENRIVGKTLSYFVSDFIIQHG
;
A
#
# COMPACT_ATOMS: atom_id res chain seq x y z
N MET A 1 4.60 -3.81 20.49
CA MET A 1 3.18 -3.47 20.78
C MET A 1 2.35 -4.65 20.32
N LYS A 2 1.29 -5.04 21.05
CA LYS A 2 0.43 -6.20 20.69
C LYS A 2 -1.02 -5.75 20.52
N SER A 3 -1.78 -6.48 19.70
CA SER A 3 -3.21 -6.26 19.52
C SER A 3 -3.99 -6.69 20.77
N GLU A 4 -5.26 -6.27 20.86
CA GLU A 4 -6.16 -6.55 21.98
C GLU A 4 -6.24 -8.05 22.31
N PHE A 5 -6.36 -8.90 21.29
CA PHE A 5 -6.43 -10.37 21.45
C PHE A 5 -5.07 -11.05 21.25
N ASN A 6 -3.98 -10.27 21.21
CA ASN A 6 -2.61 -10.72 20.98
C ASN A 6 -2.38 -11.51 19.69
N SER A 7 -3.30 -11.47 18.73
CA SER A 7 -3.16 -12.09 17.42
C SER A 7 -2.11 -11.40 16.54
N PHE A 8 -1.83 -10.12 16.80
CA PHE A 8 -0.85 -9.33 16.04
C PHE A 8 0.18 -8.66 16.93
N GLU A 9 1.38 -8.49 16.41
CA GLU A 9 2.48 -7.81 17.09
C GLU A 9 3.26 -6.92 16.13
N LEU A 10 3.60 -5.72 16.61
CA LEU A 10 4.58 -4.85 15.98
C LEU A 10 5.96 -5.21 16.50
N ILE A 11 6.79 -5.73 15.61
CA ILE A 11 8.23 -5.90 15.79
C ILE A 11 8.90 -4.66 15.22
N LYS A 12 9.41 -3.79 16.10
CA LYS A 12 10.19 -2.63 15.66
C LYS A 12 11.58 -3.08 15.24
N PHE A 13 12.11 -2.50 14.17
CA PHE A 13 13.47 -2.77 13.73
C PHE A 13 14.47 -1.91 14.49
N ASP A 14 15.55 -2.53 14.92
CA ASP A 14 16.72 -1.85 15.45
C ASP A 14 17.81 -1.71 14.38
N GLU A 15 18.98 -1.20 14.77
CA GLU A 15 20.12 -1.05 13.86
C GLU A 15 20.60 -2.41 13.32
N PHE A 16 20.54 -3.46 14.12
CA PHE A 16 20.98 -4.80 13.74
C PHE A 16 20.08 -5.40 12.66
N ASP A 17 18.76 -5.23 12.77
CA ASP A 17 17.80 -5.67 11.76
C ASP A 17 18.08 -5.01 10.39
N ILE A 18 18.35 -3.70 10.39
CA ILE A 18 18.66 -2.96 9.16
C ILE A 18 20.01 -3.40 8.59
N GLN A 19 21.06 -3.51 9.41
CA GLN A 19 22.40 -3.92 8.96
C GLN A 19 22.41 -5.31 8.32
N ASN A 20 21.56 -6.22 8.78
CA ASN A 20 21.45 -7.57 8.20
C ASN A 20 20.61 -7.65 6.92
N SER A 21 19.96 -6.57 6.51
CA SER A 21 19.11 -6.55 5.32
C SER A 21 19.85 -6.19 4.03
N PHE A 22 21.10 -5.75 4.10
CA PHE A 22 21.89 -5.39 2.92
C PHE A 22 23.36 -5.82 3.07
N THR A 23 24.11 -5.77 1.97
CA THR A 23 25.56 -6.00 1.98
C THR A 23 26.28 -4.71 1.61
N PRO A 24 27.14 -4.14 2.49
CA PRO A 24 27.91 -2.96 2.18
C PRO A 24 28.99 -3.27 1.13
N ARG A 25 29.40 -2.25 0.38
CA ARG A 25 30.49 -2.36 -0.58
C ARG A 25 31.33 -1.08 -0.58
N THR A 26 32.65 -1.23 -0.58
CA THR A 26 33.58 -0.11 -0.60
C THR A 26 33.30 0.82 -1.79
N GLY A 27 33.18 2.12 -1.53
CA GLY A 27 32.89 3.14 -2.53
C GLY A 27 31.39 3.37 -2.80
N GLU A 28 30.50 2.64 -2.12
CA GLU A 28 29.05 2.81 -2.20
C GLU A 28 28.50 3.29 -0.85
N ILE A 29 27.40 4.05 -0.90
CA ILE A 29 26.58 4.34 0.28
C ILE A 29 25.22 3.71 0.01
N LYS A 30 24.91 2.63 0.72
CA LYS A 30 23.61 1.95 0.64
C LYS A 30 22.58 2.66 1.51
N LEU A 31 21.30 2.58 1.14
CA LEU A 31 20.21 3.10 1.96
C LEU A 31 20.24 2.52 3.37
N GLY A 32 20.49 1.22 3.53
CA GLY A 32 20.57 0.59 4.84
C GLY A 32 21.69 1.14 5.74
N GLN A 33 22.66 1.90 5.22
CA GLN A 33 23.68 2.56 6.04
C GLN A 33 23.21 3.91 6.61
N VAL A 34 22.18 4.51 6.03
CA VAL A 34 21.75 5.90 6.33
C VAL A 34 20.28 6.02 6.77
N ILE A 35 19.45 5.03 6.49
CA ILE A 35 18.07 4.92 6.97
C ILE A 35 18.06 4.79 8.49
N ASN A 36 16.99 5.27 9.15
CA ASN A 36 16.79 5.27 10.60
C ASN A 36 17.76 6.18 11.38
N ASN A 37 18.59 6.98 10.71
CA ASN A 37 19.54 7.89 11.37
C ASN A 37 18.95 9.26 11.74
N SER A 38 17.79 9.63 11.19
CA SER A 38 17.13 10.91 11.48
C SER A 38 16.16 10.77 12.65
N GLU A 39 16.17 11.76 13.55
CA GLU A 39 15.18 11.87 14.63
C GLU A 39 13.79 12.31 14.12
N ASN A 40 13.71 12.92 12.93
CA ASN A 40 12.46 13.36 12.32
C ASN A 40 12.41 12.99 10.82
N PRO A 41 12.33 11.70 10.49
CA PRO A 41 12.28 11.22 9.10
C PRO A 41 10.95 11.63 8.47
N LYS A 42 10.97 12.11 7.21
CA LYS A 42 9.77 12.53 6.47
C LYS A 42 8.90 11.32 6.09
N TYR A 43 9.54 10.19 5.77
CA TYR A 43 8.86 8.97 5.34
C TYR A 43 9.08 7.85 6.34
N VAL A 44 7.99 7.18 6.75
CA VAL A 44 8.05 6.07 7.68
C VAL A 44 7.43 4.83 7.04
N ILE A 45 8.27 3.84 6.76
CA ILE A 45 7.90 2.58 6.15
C ILE A 45 7.49 1.60 7.26
N LEU A 46 6.33 0.97 7.09
CA LEU A 46 5.85 -0.11 7.95
C LEU A 46 5.47 -1.31 7.08
N GLY A 47 6.07 -2.46 7.39
CA GLY A 47 5.75 -3.73 6.76
C GLY A 47 4.55 -4.41 7.39
N ILE A 48 3.72 -5.05 6.57
CA ILE A 48 2.62 -5.90 7.02
C ILE A 48 2.89 -7.32 6.54
N GLU A 49 3.21 -8.23 7.47
CA GLU A 49 3.45 -9.64 7.21
C GLU A 49 2.26 -10.49 7.70
N GLU A 50 1.09 -10.27 7.07
CA GLU A 50 -0.12 -11.09 7.26
C GLU A 50 -0.81 -11.38 5.92
N CYS A 51 -1.81 -12.28 5.93
CA CYS A 51 -2.61 -12.59 4.74
C CYS A 51 -4.07 -12.96 5.11
N LEU A 52 -4.57 -12.41 6.21
CA LEU A 52 -5.91 -12.66 6.73
C LEU A 52 -6.99 -12.10 5.80
N GLY A 53 -6.84 -10.85 5.34
CA GLY A 53 -7.82 -10.22 4.46
C GLY A 53 -8.02 -10.97 3.13
N PRO A 54 -6.96 -11.32 2.40
CA PRO A 54 -7.06 -12.12 1.18
C PRO A 54 -7.70 -13.48 1.44
N LEU A 55 -7.32 -14.19 2.51
CA LEU A 55 -7.91 -15.48 2.88
C LEU A 55 -9.41 -15.36 3.19
N LYS A 56 -9.83 -14.32 3.91
CA LYS A 56 -11.25 -14.04 4.19
C LYS A 56 -12.04 -13.69 2.92
N ASN A 57 -11.38 -13.11 1.92
CA ASN A 57 -11.93 -12.85 0.59
C ASN A 57 -11.78 -14.03 -0.40
N LYS A 58 -11.43 -15.23 0.10
CA LYS A 58 -11.24 -16.46 -0.72
C LYS A 58 -10.09 -16.38 -1.74
N GLY A 59 -9.13 -15.47 -1.51
CA GLY A 59 -7.88 -15.36 -2.26
C GLY A 59 -6.85 -16.40 -1.84
N ARG A 60 -5.66 -16.34 -2.44
CA ARG A 60 -4.52 -17.22 -2.13
C ARG A 60 -3.63 -16.60 -1.06
N SER A 61 -2.91 -17.45 -0.32
CA SER A 61 -1.90 -17.01 0.64
C SER A 61 -0.64 -16.48 -0.05
N GLY A 62 0.18 -15.74 0.70
CA GLY A 62 1.50 -15.29 0.25
C GLY A 62 1.78 -13.81 0.47
N ALA A 63 0.74 -12.99 0.63
CA ALA A 63 0.87 -11.54 0.82
C ALA A 63 1.77 -11.17 2.01
N GLN A 64 1.88 -12.05 3.01
CA GLN A 64 2.77 -11.87 4.15
C GLN A 64 4.27 -11.85 3.78
N ASN A 65 4.63 -12.36 2.60
CA ASN A 65 6.02 -12.43 2.16
C ASN A 65 6.50 -11.13 1.49
N GLY A 66 5.58 -10.27 1.01
CA GLY A 66 5.91 -9.12 0.17
C GLY A 66 6.88 -8.12 0.82
N PHE A 67 6.68 -7.80 2.10
CA PHE A 67 7.55 -6.87 2.82
C PHE A 67 8.99 -7.39 2.96
N LYS A 68 9.15 -8.69 3.27
CA LYS A 68 10.47 -9.32 3.36
C LYS A 68 11.21 -9.26 2.02
N SER A 69 10.51 -9.48 0.91
CA SER A 69 11.08 -9.37 -0.44
C SER A 69 11.51 -7.94 -0.76
N PHE A 70 10.73 -6.95 -0.33
CA PHE A 70 11.04 -5.53 -0.47
C PHE A 70 12.28 -5.12 0.33
N LEU A 71 12.35 -5.50 1.61
CA LEU A 71 13.32 -4.98 2.57
C LEU A 71 14.75 -5.13 2.05
N ASN A 72 15.13 -6.34 1.63
CA ASN A 72 16.50 -6.64 1.21
C ASN A 72 16.90 -5.91 -0.07
N VAL A 73 15.95 -5.68 -0.97
CA VAL A 73 16.22 -4.96 -2.21
C VAL A 73 16.35 -3.46 -1.92
N PHE A 74 15.42 -2.91 -1.13
CA PHE A 74 15.35 -1.49 -0.86
C PHE A 74 16.57 -1.01 -0.08
N THR A 75 16.92 -1.67 1.04
CA THR A 75 18.08 -1.26 1.85
C THR A 75 19.41 -1.44 1.09
N GLY A 76 19.45 -2.33 0.09
CA GLY A 76 20.58 -2.50 -0.84
C GLY A 76 20.67 -1.48 -1.98
N MET A 77 19.68 -0.59 -2.17
CA MET A 77 19.75 0.51 -3.13
C MET A 77 20.76 1.58 -2.69
N GLN A 78 21.23 2.40 -3.62
CA GLN A 78 22.15 3.51 -3.31
C GLN A 78 21.40 4.66 -2.63
N SER A 79 22.01 5.24 -1.60
CA SER A 79 21.76 6.61 -1.18
C SER A 79 22.67 7.53 -1.99
N ASN A 80 22.11 8.44 -2.78
CA ASN A 80 22.87 9.34 -3.65
C ASN A 80 22.07 10.62 -3.97
N GLU A 81 22.56 11.42 -4.92
CA GLU A 81 21.94 12.70 -5.32
C GLU A 81 20.47 12.61 -5.74
N SER A 82 20.00 11.42 -6.14
CA SER A 82 18.62 11.18 -6.53
C SER A 82 17.74 10.72 -5.37
N LEU A 83 18.26 9.94 -4.42
CA LEU A 83 17.50 9.35 -3.31
C LEU A 83 18.31 9.47 -2.01
N TYR A 84 17.86 10.36 -1.13
CA TYR A 84 18.50 10.65 0.15
C TYR A 84 17.90 9.78 1.26
N GLY A 85 18.66 8.80 1.75
CA GLY A 85 18.17 7.85 2.73
C GLY A 85 17.91 8.42 4.13
N GLU A 86 18.51 9.56 4.49
CA GLU A 86 18.37 10.18 5.81
C GLU A 86 16.93 10.64 6.12
N GLN A 87 16.08 10.84 5.11
CA GLN A 87 14.68 11.20 5.30
C GLN A 87 13.75 10.00 5.53
N ILE A 88 14.30 8.78 5.57
CA ILE A 88 13.54 7.55 5.55
C ILE A 88 13.78 6.79 6.86
N GLN A 89 12.68 6.31 7.44
CA GLN A 89 12.70 5.35 8.53
C GLN A 89 11.95 4.10 8.12
N ILE A 90 12.50 2.93 8.45
CA ILE A 90 11.79 1.65 8.46
C ILE A 90 11.47 1.36 9.93
N LEU A 91 10.20 1.52 10.30
CA LEU A 91 9.73 1.34 11.67
C LEU A 91 9.86 -0.12 12.11
N GLY A 92 9.61 -1.05 11.18
CA GLY A 92 9.60 -2.49 11.43
C GLY A 92 8.43 -3.14 10.72
N LYS A 93 7.83 -4.15 11.35
CA LYS A 93 6.74 -4.94 10.75
C LYS A 93 5.66 -5.36 11.74
N VAL A 94 4.44 -5.41 11.26
CA VAL A 94 3.33 -6.11 11.91
C VAL A 94 3.34 -7.56 11.45
N VAL A 95 3.27 -8.49 12.39
CA VAL A 95 3.23 -9.94 12.14
C VAL A 95 1.99 -10.56 12.79
N HIS A 96 1.48 -11.63 12.18
CA HIS A 96 0.50 -12.51 12.83
C HIS A 96 1.20 -13.49 13.79
N ARG A 97 0.73 -13.58 15.04
CA ARG A 97 1.25 -14.49 16.06
C ARG A 97 0.50 -15.83 16.00
N HIS A 98 1.23 -16.92 15.79
CA HIS A 98 0.65 -18.27 15.71
C HIS A 98 0.42 -18.95 17.07
N GLU A 99 0.91 -18.37 18.17
CA GLU A 99 0.85 -18.96 19.52
C GLU A 99 -0.45 -18.57 20.27
N GLN A 100 -1.61 -18.97 19.74
CA GLN A 100 -2.83 -19.00 20.53
C GLN A 100 -3.12 -20.44 20.94
N GLU A 101 -2.94 -20.74 22.23
CA GLU A 101 -3.23 -22.06 22.80
C GLU A 101 -4.73 -22.26 23.05
N ASP A 102 -5.53 -21.21 23.21
CA ASP A 102 -6.99 -21.27 23.31
C ASP A 102 -7.57 -19.85 23.22
N GLY A 103 -8.27 -19.50 22.14
CA GLY A 103 -9.05 -18.25 22.05
C GLY A 103 -9.12 -17.63 20.65
N GLU A 104 -10.35 -17.37 20.20
CA GLU A 104 -10.82 -16.63 19.01
C GLU A 104 -9.90 -16.48 17.79
N ASN A 105 -10.37 -16.97 16.62
CA ASN A 105 -9.71 -16.77 15.34
C ASN A 105 -9.46 -15.28 15.06
N PRO A 106 -8.26 -14.89 14.57
CA PRO A 106 -7.94 -13.51 14.26
C PRO A 106 -8.95 -12.92 13.27
N SER A 107 -9.35 -11.68 13.52
CA SER A 107 -10.28 -10.91 12.68
C SER A 107 -9.55 -9.79 11.95
N VAL A 108 -10.08 -9.40 10.79
CA VAL A 108 -9.53 -8.26 10.04
C VAL A 108 -9.82 -6.95 10.78
N GLU A 109 -10.93 -6.90 11.52
CA GLU A 109 -11.30 -5.79 12.39
C GLU A 109 -10.26 -5.56 13.52
N GLU A 110 -9.76 -6.62 14.14
CA GLU A 110 -8.68 -6.52 15.13
C GLU A 110 -7.40 -5.98 14.47
N LEU A 111 -7.04 -6.51 13.29
CA LEU A 111 -5.89 -6.02 12.53
C LEU A 111 -6.04 -4.54 12.16
N ASP A 112 -7.22 -4.13 11.69
CA ASP A 112 -7.54 -2.75 11.33
C ASP A 112 -7.32 -1.82 12.55
N ASN A 113 -7.85 -2.19 13.71
CA ASN A 113 -7.66 -1.43 14.95
C ASN A 113 -6.20 -1.42 15.40
N PHE A 114 -5.49 -2.53 15.26
CA PHE A 114 -4.09 -2.64 15.64
C PHE A 114 -3.21 -1.75 14.77
N ILE A 115 -3.37 -1.79 13.44
CA ILE A 115 -2.61 -0.93 12.51
C ILE A 115 -2.91 0.54 12.80
N PHE A 116 -4.18 0.91 13.04
CA PHE A 116 -4.56 2.28 13.40
C PHE A 116 -3.80 2.76 14.65
N GLU A 117 -3.77 1.97 15.72
CA GLU A 117 -3.07 2.34 16.96
C GLU A 117 -1.54 2.35 16.77
N VAL A 118 -0.98 1.45 15.94
CA VAL A 118 0.45 1.47 15.59
C VAL A 118 0.81 2.78 14.89
N LEU A 119 0.04 3.19 13.88
CA LEU A 119 0.28 4.43 13.15
C LEU A 119 0.18 5.65 14.07
N LYS A 120 -0.85 5.68 14.93
CA LYS A 120 -1.07 6.75 15.91
C LYS A 120 0.04 6.86 16.96
N ALA A 121 0.56 5.73 17.43
CA ALA A 121 1.61 5.72 18.45
C ALA A 121 3.01 6.05 17.90
N ASN A 122 3.25 5.90 16.60
CA ASN A 122 4.59 5.95 16.02
C ASN A 122 4.81 7.03 14.96
N LEU A 123 3.77 7.77 14.56
CA LEU A 123 3.90 8.80 13.52
C LEU A 123 3.48 10.17 14.02
N SER A 124 4.35 11.16 13.78
CA SER A 124 4.05 12.57 13.98
C SER A 124 3.24 13.17 12.82
N GLN A 125 2.75 14.39 13.00
CA GLN A 125 1.83 15.06 12.06
C GLN A 125 2.40 15.24 10.65
N ASN A 126 3.73 15.41 10.52
CA ASN A 126 4.39 15.70 9.24
C ASN A 126 5.01 14.45 8.59
N GLN A 127 4.84 13.27 9.19
CA GLN A 127 5.39 12.03 8.67
C GLN A 127 4.39 11.31 7.78
N ILE A 128 4.85 10.90 6.60
CA ILE A 128 4.04 10.19 5.62
C ILE A 128 4.30 8.69 5.78
N PRO A 129 3.29 7.90 6.19
CA PRO A 129 3.40 6.45 6.21
C PRO A 129 3.47 5.87 4.79
N ILE A 130 4.35 4.90 4.62
CA ILE A 130 4.43 4.03 3.45
C ILE A 130 4.21 2.60 3.94
N LEU A 131 3.05 2.03 3.62
CA LEU A 131 2.67 0.70 4.06
C LEU A 131 2.93 -0.32 2.94
N ILE A 132 3.58 -1.44 3.27
CA ILE A 132 4.02 -2.43 2.29
C ILE A 132 3.61 -3.84 2.72
N GLY A 133 2.98 -4.58 1.80
CA GLY A 133 2.59 -5.97 2.01
C GLY A 133 1.27 -6.11 2.73
N GLY A 134 0.95 -7.36 3.11
CA GLY A 134 -0.38 -7.71 3.58
C GLY A 134 -1.41 -7.65 2.46
N GLY A 135 -2.68 -7.81 2.82
CA GLY A 135 -3.77 -7.65 1.86
C GLY A 135 -4.23 -6.20 1.69
N HIS A 136 -5.06 -5.95 0.68
CA HIS A 136 -5.62 -4.62 0.44
C HIS A 136 -6.59 -4.17 1.55
N ASN A 137 -7.00 -5.07 2.45
CA ASN A 137 -7.78 -4.72 3.65
C ASN A 137 -7.12 -3.61 4.47
N ASN A 138 -5.79 -3.53 4.47
CA ASN A 138 -4.99 -2.57 5.22
C ASN A 138 -5.15 -1.12 4.72
N ALA A 139 -5.81 -0.90 3.57
CA ALA A 139 -6.21 0.44 3.14
C ALA A 139 -7.21 1.10 4.12
N PHE A 140 -8.15 0.33 4.70
CA PHE A 140 -9.14 0.87 5.63
C PHE A 140 -8.51 1.56 6.86
N PRO A 141 -7.60 0.92 7.63
CA PRO A 141 -6.99 1.56 8.78
C PRO A 141 -6.08 2.73 8.40
N LEU A 142 -5.47 2.75 7.21
CA LEU A 142 -4.73 3.91 6.70
C LEU A 142 -5.64 5.11 6.43
N ILE A 143 -6.79 4.87 5.78
CA ILE A 143 -7.79 5.90 5.50
C ILE A 143 -8.37 6.44 6.81
N LYS A 144 -8.77 5.55 7.72
CA LYS A 144 -9.25 5.91 9.06
C LYS A 144 -8.22 6.74 9.82
N PHE A 145 -6.98 6.27 9.88
CA PHE A 145 -5.89 6.97 10.54
C PHE A 145 -5.69 8.38 9.98
N SER A 146 -5.62 8.50 8.66
CA SER A 146 -5.44 9.78 7.97
C SER A 146 -6.61 10.71 8.25
N ALA A 147 -7.84 10.19 8.24
CA ALA A 147 -9.02 11.01 8.51
C ALA A 147 -9.03 11.56 9.94
N HIS A 148 -8.66 10.73 10.92
CA HIS A 148 -8.49 11.17 12.31
C HIS A 148 -7.34 12.17 12.47
N ARG A 149 -6.22 11.95 11.78
CA ARG A 149 -5.04 12.82 11.85
C ARG A 149 -5.32 14.22 11.31
N PHE A 150 -6.06 14.31 10.21
CA PHE A 150 -6.30 15.58 9.52
C PHE A 150 -7.66 16.20 9.86
N ASP A 151 -8.41 15.57 10.77
CA ASP A 151 -9.77 15.95 11.19
C ASP A 151 -10.72 16.19 10.00
N GLN A 152 -10.59 15.35 8.97
CA GLN A 152 -11.38 15.41 7.75
C GLN A 152 -11.34 14.08 7.00
N SER A 153 -12.35 13.77 6.22
CA SER A 153 -12.25 12.66 5.26
C SER A 153 -11.15 12.92 4.23
N ILE A 154 -10.64 11.88 3.59
CA ILE A 154 -9.58 12.00 2.57
C ILE A 154 -10.08 11.54 1.20
N ASN A 155 -9.41 11.99 0.14
CA ASN A 155 -9.56 11.39 -1.18
C ASN A 155 -8.61 10.18 -1.29
N VAL A 156 -8.97 9.22 -2.14
CA VAL A 156 -8.11 8.08 -2.47
C VAL A 156 -8.07 7.89 -3.98
N VAL A 157 -6.85 7.72 -4.51
CA VAL A 157 -6.62 7.16 -5.84
C VAL A 157 -6.13 5.73 -5.70
N ASN A 158 -6.68 4.83 -6.50
CA ASN A 158 -6.29 3.42 -6.55
C ASN A 158 -5.95 2.99 -7.98
N LEU A 159 -4.91 2.19 -8.13
CA LEU A 159 -4.59 1.52 -9.39
C LEU A 159 -4.66 0.02 -9.13
N ASP A 160 -5.69 -0.62 -9.67
CA ASP A 160 -6.17 -1.92 -9.21
C ASP A 160 -7.06 -2.59 -10.28
N ALA A 161 -6.98 -3.92 -10.39
CA ALA A 161 -7.86 -4.70 -11.25
C ALA A 161 -9.27 -4.86 -10.64
N HIS A 162 -9.36 -4.75 -9.32
CA HIS A 162 -10.57 -4.82 -8.50
C HIS A 162 -10.92 -3.42 -7.97
N ALA A 163 -12.21 -3.18 -7.71
CA ALA A 163 -12.62 -1.91 -7.11
C ALA A 163 -12.56 -1.94 -5.58
N ASP A 164 -12.46 -3.13 -4.98
CA ASP A 164 -12.38 -3.34 -3.53
C ASP A 164 -13.45 -2.57 -2.71
N TYR A 165 -14.62 -2.50 -3.33
CA TYR A 165 -15.82 -1.81 -2.87
C TYR A 165 -16.98 -2.79 -2.67
N ARG A 166 -16.70 -4.03 -2.23
CA ARG A 166 -17.72 -5.05 -1.96
C ARG A 166 -18.61 -4.66 -0.77
N LEU A 167 -19.68 -5.43 -0.56
CA LEU A 167 -20.66 -5.23 0.49
C LEU A 167 -20.01 -5.30 1.90
N LEU A 168 -20.73 -4.72 2.87
CA LEU A 168 -20.35 -4.71 4.28
C LEU A 168 -20.73 -6.04 4.96
N GLU A 169 -20.09 -7.13 4.52
CA GLU A 169 -20.42 -8.52 4.90
C GLU A 169 -19.44 -9.14 5.91
N GLY A 170 -18.70 -8.29 6.62
CA GLY A 170 -17.52 -8.65 7.41
C GLY A 170 -16.24 -8.22 6.71
N ARG A 171 -15.23 -7.78 7.46
CA ARG A 171 -14.01 -7.22 6.87
C ARG A 171 -13.16 -8.28 6.14
N HIS A 172 -12.68 -7.92 4.96
CA HIS A 172 -11.77 -8.71 4.14
C HIS A 172 -11.04 -7.80 3.13
N SER A 173 -10.17 -8.36 2.25
CA SER A 173 -9.39 -7.54 1.32
C SER A 173 -10.24 -6.77 0.30
N GLY A 174 -11.35 -7.33 -0.18
CA GLY A 174 -12.19 -6.67 -1.19
C GLY A 174 -13.23 -5.64 -0.73
N ASN A 175 -13.20 -5.18 0.53
CA ASN A 175 -14.13 -4.14 1.01
C ASN A 175 -13.55 -2.98 1.87
N PRO A 176 -12.24 -2.63 1.84
CA PRO A 176 -11.72 -1.52 2.63
C PRO A 176 -12.38 -0.18 2.28
N PHE A 177 -12.62 0.07 0.99
CA PHE A 177 -13.09 1.37 0.52
C PHE A 177 -14.58 1.59 0.81
N SER A 178 -15.42 0.57 0.72
CA SER A 178 -16.84 0.67 1.07
C SER A 178 -17.03 0.86 2.58
N TYR A 179 -16.22 0.21 3.42
CA TYR A 179 -16.20 0.46 4.86
C TYR A 179 -15.72 1.88 5.19
N ALA A 180 -14.64 2.35 4.56
CA ALA A 180 -14.13 3.70 4.78
C ALA A 180 -15.14 4.78 4.37
N PHE A 181 -15.84 4.58 3.26
CA PHE A 181 -16.91 5.47 2.81
C PHE A 181 -18.10 5.45 3.77
N LYS A 182 -18.57 4.26 4.17
CA LYS A 182 -19.69 4.12 5.09
C LYS A 182 -19.45 4.81 6.44
N GLN A 183 -18.22 4.77 6.94
CA GLN A 183 -17.83 5.39 8.20
C GLN A 183 -17.45 6.88 8.07
N GLY A 184 -17.51 7.45 6.86
CA GLY A 184 -17.25 8.86 6.62
C GLY A 184 -15.78 9.25 6.59
N PHE A 185 -14.86 8.29 6.48
CA PHE A 185 -13.42 8.56 6.37
C PHE A 185 -12.95 8.80 4.93
N LEU A 186 -13.71 8.30 3.94
CA LEU A 186 -13.43 8.44 2.51
C LEU A 186 -14.38 9.46 1.86
N ASN A 187 -13.81 10.48 1.22
CA ASN A 187 -14.54 11.54 0.51
C ASN A 187 -14.78 11.17 -0.96
N LYS A 188 -13.71 11.08 -1.74
CA LYS A 188 -13.74 10.67 -3.15
C LYS A 188 -12.84 9.47 -3.35
N TYR A 189 -13.35 8.49 -4.07
CA TYR A 189 -12.57 7.35 -4.53
C TYR A 189 -12.46 7.39 -6.06
N GLN A 190 -11.24 7.28 -6.55
CA GLN A 190 -10.97 7.15 -7.98
C GLN A 190 -10.08 5.94 -8.25
N VAL A 191 -10.64 4.93 -8.93
CA VAL A 191 -9.91 3.70 -9.26
C VAL A 191 -9.62 3.57 -10.75
N PHE A 192 -8.40 3.18 -11.10
CA PHE A 192 -7.95 3.00 -12.47
C PHE A 192 -7.63 1.54 -12.73
N GLY A 193 -7.88 1.10 -13.96
CA GLY A 193 -7.43 -0.21 -14.43
C GLY A 193 -8.33 -1.37 -14.03
N LEU A 194 -9.59 -1.11 -13.65
CA LEU A 194 -10.53 -2.18 -13.31
C LEU A 194 -10.65 -3.17 -14.47
N HIS A 195 -10.58 -4.46 -14.18
CA HIS A 195 -10.90 -5.49 -15.15
C HIS A 195 -12.42 -5.68 -15.16
N GLN A 196 -13.07 -5.52 -16.32
CA GLN A 196 -14.53 -5.60 -16.42
C GLN A 196 -15.08 -6.92 -15.88
N ARG A 197 -14.34 -8.02 -16.07
CA ARG A 197 -14.76 -9.37 -15.64
C ARG A 197 -14.51 -9.67 -14.16
N TYR A 198 -13.74 -8.85 -13.46
CA TYR A 198 -13.42 -9.05 -12.05
C TYR A 198 -14.38 -8.31 -11.12
N ASN A 199 -15.09 -7.31 -11.67
CA ASN A 199 -15.98 -6.44 -10.93
C ASN A 199 -17.43 -6.78 -11.24
N SER A 200 -18.23 -7.06 -10.20
CA SER A 200 -19.65 -7.35 -10.37
C SER A 200 -20.43 -6.09 -10.74
N GLN A 201 -21.57 -6.25 -11.43
CA GLN A 201 -22.45 -5.12 -11.75
C GLN A 201 -22.88 -4.36 -10.49
N GLN A 202 -23.14 -5.07 -9.39
CA GLN A 202 -23.47 -4.48 -8.09
C GLN A 202 -22.38 -3.49 -7.63
N ILE A 203 -21.11 -3.88 -7.68
CA ILE A 203 -19.98 -3.01 -7.31
C ILE A 203 -19.94 -1.76 -8.20
N LEU A 204 -20.13 -1.92 -9.51
CA LEU A 204 -20.12 -0.79 -10.44
C LEU A 204 -21.28 0.17 -10.19
N ASP A 205 -22.45 -0.35 -9.84
CA ASP A 205 -23.62 0.46 -9.50
C ASP A 205 -23.44 1.17 -8.15
N ASP A 206 -22.81 0.51 -7.18
CA ASP A 206 -22.46 1.09 -5.89
C ASP A 206 -21.47 2.26 -6.05
N LEU A 207 -20.40 2.10 -6.84
CA LEU A 207 -19.46 3.17 -7.15
C LEU A 207 -20.16 4.38 -7.80
N ARG A 208 -21.05 4.14 -8.78
CA ARG A 208 -21.80 5.21 -9.45
C ARG A 208 -22.76 5.92 -8.50
N ARG A 209 -23.52 5.16 -7.70
CA ARG A 209 -24.45 5.70 -6.70
C ARG A 209 -23.72 6.60 -5.71
N ASP A 210 -22.55 6.15 -5.26
CA ASP A 210 -21.74 6.85 -4.25
C ASP A 210 -20.84 7.94 -4.88
N LYS A 211 -20.97 8.18 -6.20
CA LYS A 211 -20.30 9.21 -7.00
C LYS A 211 -18.78 9.05 -7.11
N HIS A 212 -18.29 7.83 -6.94
CA HIS A 212 -16.89 7.48 -7.17
C HIS A 212 -16.60 7.39 -8.67
N GLN A 213 -15.32 7.56 -9.03
CA GLN A 213 -14.87 7.54 -10.42
C GLN A 213 -14.10 6.25 -10.68
N PHE A 214 -14.26 5.67 -11.87
CA PHE A 214 -13.47 4.51 -12.25
C PHE A 214 -13.19 4.46 -13.75
N THR A 215 -12.14 3.73 -14.12
CA THR A 215 -11.82 3.41 -15.52
C THR A 215 -11.53 1.93 -15.66
N PHE A 216 -11.91 1.36 -16.79
CA PHE A 216 -11.63 -0.04 -17.12
C PHE A 216 -10.30 -0.17 -17.86
N ASN A 217 -9.54 -1.24 -17.59
CA ASN A 217 -8.32 -1.57 -18.31
C ASN A 217 -8.58 -1.74 -19.81
N GLU A 218 -9.74 -2.29 -20.17
CA GLU A 218 -10.18 -2.52 -21.54
C GLU A 218 -10.25 -1.24 -22.38
N SER A 219 -10.59 -0.09 -21.78
CA SER A 219 -10.60 1.20 -22.49
C SER A 219 -9.20 1.69 -22.86
N TYR A 220 -8.16 1.25 -22.15
CA TYR A 220 -6.76 1.55 -22.50
C TYR A 220 -6.22 0.57 -23.53
N LEU A 221 -6.66 -0.69 -23.49
CA LEU A 221 -6.30 -1.71 -24.48
C LEU A 221 -6.76 -1.32 -25.89
N LEU A 222 -7.94 -0.71 -26.00
CA LEU A 222 -8.51 -0.23 -27.26
C LEU A 222 -8.01 1.17 -27.66
N GLU A 223 -7.04 1.73 -26.93
CA GLU A 223 -6.48 3.08 -27.12
C GLU A 223 -7.52 4.22 -27.08
N GLU A 224 -8.73 3.96 -26.55
CA GLU A 224 -9.74 4.99 -26.29
C GLU A 224 -9.29 5.97 -25.18
N ARG A 225 -8.39 5.49 -24.32
CA ARG A 225 -7.81 6.21 -23.19
C ARG A 225 -6.30 6.02 -23.11
N ASN A 226 -5.64 6.93 -22.41
CA ASN A 226 -4.22 6.85 -22.10
C ASN A 226 -4.01 7.00 -20.59
N TYR A 227 -3.36 6.02 -19.96
CA TYR A 227 -3.14 6.00 -18.51
C TYR A 227 -2.48 7.29 -17.99
N LEU A 228 -1.38 7.73 -18.61
CA LEU A 228 -0.68 8.92 -18.15
C LEU A 228 -1.54 10.19 -18.29
N ALA A 229 -2.34 10.30 -19.35
CA ALA A 229 -3.25 11.44 -19.52
C ALA A 229 -4.32 11.47 -18.42
N ASP A 230 -4.88 10.30 -18.10
CA ASP A 230 -5.89 10.17 -17.04
C ASP A 230 -5.31 10.39 -15.64
N PHE A 231 -4.11 9.90 -15.37
CA PHE A 231 -3.40 10.18 -14.12
C PHE A 231 -3.16 11.67 -13.96
N LYS A 232 -2.69 12.38 -14.99
CA LYS A 232 -2.48 13.84 -14.95
C LYS A 232 -3.78 14.61 -14.72
N LYS A 233 -4.88 14.18 -15.36
CA LYS A 233 -6.20 14.79 -15.16
C LYS A 233 -6.66 14.62 -13.72
N ALA A 234 -6.58 13.41 -13.19
CA ALA A 234 -6.95 13.12 -11.80
C ALA A 234 -6.04 13.82 -10.79
N HIS A 235 -4.71 13.84 -11.02
CA HIS A 235 -3.76 14.61 -10.23
C HIS A 235 -4.18 16.07 -10.12
N THR A 236 -4.54 16.71 -11.24
CA THR A 236 -5.00 18.11 -11.24
C THR A 236 -6.23 18.29 -10.34
N GLN A 237 -7.19 17.35 -10.40
CA GLN A 237 -8.39 17.37 -9.57
C GLN A 237 -8.09 17.13 -8.09
N MET A 238 -7.21 16.19 -7.77
CA MET A 238 -6.83 15.86 -6.40
C MET A 238 -5.96 16.94 -5.77
N ASN A 239 -5.03 17.54 -6.51
CA ASN A 239 -4.16 18.61 -6.00
C ASN A 239 -4.92 19.93 -5.79
N SER A 240 -6.01 20.15 -6.53
CA SER A 240 -6.90 21.31 -6.34
C SER A 240 -7.91 21.11 -5.20
N SER A 241 -7.97 19.91 -4.60
CA SER A 241 -8.88 19.58 -3.51
C SER A 241 -8.32 20.04 -2.16
N ASP A 242 -9.19 20.43 -1.24
CA ASP A 242 -8.77 20.76 0.12
C ASP A 242 -8.40 19.54 0.96
N HIS A 243 -8.86 18.35 0.54
CA HIS A 243 -8.66 17.08 1.23
C HIS A 243 -7.30 16.46 0.92
N PHE A 244 -6.73 15.75 1.89
CA PHE A 244 -5.54 14.92 1.70
C PHE A 244 -5.80 13.73 0.77
N LEU A 245 -4.74 13.16 0.22
CA LEU A 245 -4.78 12.09 -0.77
C LEU A 245 -4.08 10.82 -0.27
N GLY A 246 -4.82 9.73 -0.12
CA GLY A 246 -4.28 8.38 -0.05
C GLY A 246 -3.91 7.87 -1.44
N VAL A 247 -2.72 7.28 -1.58
CA VAL A 247 -2.26 6.67 -2.83
C VAL A 247 -2.17 5.16 -2.64
N GLU A 248 -2.99 4.44 -3.39
CA GLU A 248 -3.06 2.98 -3.41
C GLU A 248 -2.58 2.46 -4.78
N LEU A 249 -1.76 1.42 -4.77
CA LEU A 249 -1.41 0.64 -5.96
C LEU A 249 -1.39 -0.83 -5.56
N ASP A 250 -2.45 -1.56 -5.91
CA ASP A 250 -2.51 -3.01 -5.73
C ASP A 250 -1.59 -3.71 -6.73
N LEU A 251 -0.73 -4.61 -6.25
CA LEU A 251 0.21 -5.30 -7.12
C LEU A 251 -0.48 -6.28 -8.09
N ASP A 252 -1.73 -6.68 -7.85
CA ASP A 252 -2.48 -7.62 -8.69
C ASP A 252 -2.87 -7.06 -10.07
N VAL A 253 -2.86 -5.73 -10.21
CA VAL A 253 -3.16 -5.04 -11.49
C VAL A 253 -2.00 -5.17 -12.48
N ILE A 254 -0.81 -5.52 -12.00
CA ILE A 254 0.39 -5.63 -12.82
C ILE A 254 0.43 -7.01 -13.49
N GLU A 255 0.61 -7.01 -14.81
CA GLU A 255 0.69 -8.25 -15.57
C GLU A 255 1.79 -9.18 -15.03
N ARG A 256 1.43 -10.45 -14.81
CA ARG A 256 2.34 -11.52 -14.36
C ARG A 256 3.02 -11.23 -13.01
N MET A 257 2.51 -10.29 -12.22
CA MET A 257 2.99 -10.04 -10.87
C MET A 257 2.63 -11.21 -9.94
N PRO A 258 3.55 -11.72 -9.11
CA PRO A 258 3.21 -12.65 -8.05
C PRO A 258 2.30 -11.98 -7.02
N SER A 259 1.00 -12.29 -7.09
CA SER A 259 -0.05 -11.78 -6.20
C SER A 259 -1.07 -12.86 -5.85
N SER A 260 -1.93 -12.59 -4.86
CA SER A 260 -3.00 -13.51 -4.48
C SER A 260 -3.99 -13.78 -5.63
N ALA A 261 -4.25 -12.75 -6.45
CA ALA A 261 -5.07 -12.76 -7.65
C ALA A 261 -4.22 -12.67 -8.93
N TYR A 262 -3.24 -13.58 -9.09
CA TYR A 262 -2.36 -13.62 -10.27
C TYR A 262 -3.13 -13.53 -11.59
N SER A 263 -2.71 -12.60 -12.46
CA SER A 263 -3.24 -12.41 -13.80
C SER A 263 -2.12 -12.36 -14.84
N PRO A 264 -2.24 -13.08 -15.97
CA PRO A 264 -1.25 -12.98 -17.05
C PRO A 264 -1.33 -11.67 -17.84
N VAL A 265 -2.40 -10.89 -17.61
CA VAL A 265 -2.70 -9.62 -18.28
C VAL A 265 -2.94 -8.54 -17.23
N GLY A 266 -2.65 -7.29 -17.57
CA GLY A 266 -2.77 -6.16 -16.67
C GLY A 266 -1.97 -4.97 -17.22
N ILE A 267 -1.56 -4.08 -16.33
CA ILE A 267 -0.64 -3.00 -16.68
C ILE A 267 0.81 -3.45 -16.63
N SER A 268 1.67 -2.72 -17.33
CA SER A 268 3.11 -2.87 -17.17
C SER A 268 3.61 -2.19 -15.88
N ILE A 269 4.75 -2.65 -15.35
CA ILE A 269 5.44 -1.96 -14.24
C ILE A 269 5.74 -0.49 -14.59
N LYS A 270 6.05 -0.18 -15.86
CA LYS A 270 6.27 1.20 -16.33
C LYS A 270 5.05 2.08 -16.07
N THR A 271 3.84 1.58 -16.33
CA THR A 271 2.58 2.29 -16.05
C THR A 271 2.40 2.53 -14.56
N GLY A 272 2.68 1.53 -13.72
CA GLY A 272 2.66 1.68 -12.25
C GLY A 272 3.66 2.74 -11.76
N ARG A 273 4.87 2.78 -12.32
CA ARG A 273 5.86 3.83 -12.03
C ARG A 273 5.34 5.21 -12.44
N GLN A 274 4.73 5.33 -13.62
CA GLN A 274 4.11 6.60 -14.05
C GLN A 274 3.00 7.05 -13.09
N TYR A 275 2.18 6.13 -12.61
CA TYR A 275 1.14 6.40 -11.62
C TYR A 275 1.73 6.95 -10.32
N ILE A 276 2.65 6.20 -9.69
CA ILE A 276 3.27 6.60 -8.42
C ILE A 276 3.95 7.96 -8.55
N ARG A 277 4.77 8.15 -9.60
CA ARG A 277 5.47 9.42 -9.84
C ARG A 277 4.52 10.58 -10.07
N THR A 278 3.34 10.34 -10.64
CA THR A 278 2.34 11.40 -10.89
C THR A 278 1.64 11.81 -9.59
N PHE A 279 1.21 10.86 -8.76
CA PHE A 279 0.47 11.19 -7.54
C PHE A 279 1.36 11.55 -6.35
N ALA A 280 2.63 11.15 -6.37
CA ALA A 280 3.63 11.59 -5.40
C ALA A 280 3.90 13.11 -5.45
N THR A 281 3.61 13.79 -6.56
CA THR A 281 3.78 15.25 -6.67
C THR A 281 2.59 16.05 -6.14
N CYS A 282 1.57 15.39 -5.58
CA CYS A 282 0.49 16.09 -4.90
C CYS A 282 1.00 16.73 -3.60
N ASP A 283 0.54 17.93 -3.27
CA ASP A 283 1.00 18.68 -2.10
C ASP A 283 0.51 18.07 -0.78
N LYS A 284 -0.63 17.39 -0.80
CA LYS A 284 -1.33 16.87 0.40
C LYS A 284 -1.42 15.34 0.40
N VAL A 285 -0.29 14.65 0.25
CA VAL A 285 -0.29 13.18 0.34
C VAL A 285 -0.43 12.72 1.80
N ALA A 286 -1.44 11.90 2.06
CA ALA A 286 -1.70 11.29 3.37
C ALA A 286 -0.81 10.08 3.62
N TYR A 287 -0.68 9.19 2.63
CA TYR A 287 0.06 7.94 2.71
C TYR A 287 0.29 7.32 1.32
N LEU A 288 1.19 6.34 1.26
CA LEU A 288 1.32 5.37 0.16
C LEU A 288 1.08 3.96 0.68
N HIS A 289 0.34 3.14 -0.07
CA HIS A 289 0.12 1.73 0.25
C HIS A 289 0.34 0.83 -0.98
N LEU A 290 1.09 -0.25 -0.78
CA LEU A 290 1.47 -1.24 -1.80
C LEU A 290 1.18 -2.68 -1.30
N PRO A 291 -0.08 -3.17 -1.44
CA PRO A 291 -0.52 -4.47 -0.94
C PRO A 291 -0.38 -5.64 -1.93
N GLU A 292 -0.78 -6.83 -1.50
CA GLU A 292 -1.05 -8.05 -2.31
C GLU A 292 0.14 -8.72 -3.01
N GLY A 293 1.36 -8.19 -2.90
CA GLY A 293 2.57 -8.87 -3.37
C GLY A 293 2.78 -10.21 -2.63
N ALA A 294 2.63 -11.34 -3.34
CA ALA A 294 2.52 -12.67 -2.76
C ALA A 294 3.57 -13.70 -3.26
N PRO A 295 4.87 -13.39 -3.21
CA PRO A 295 5.92 -14.27 -3.75
C PRO A 295 6.04 -15.59 -2.96
N GLN A 296 6.27 -16.69 -3.68
CA GLN A 296 6.39 -18.06 -3.14
C GLN A 296 7.78 -18.67 -3.35
N ASN A 297 8.60 -18.10 -4.23
CA ASN A 297 9.92 -18.62 -4.57
C ASN A 297 10.94 -17.48 -4.80
N ASP A 298 12.21 -17.84 -4.99
CA ASP A 298 13.31 -16.88 -5.13
C ASP A 298 13.18 -15.94 -6.35
N GLU A 299 12.63 -16.43 -7.46
CA GLU A 299 12.39 -15.61 -8.64
C GLU A 299 11.31 -14.57 -8.37
N GLU A 300 10.18 -15.01 -7.81
CA GLU A 300 9.07 -14.13 -7.45
C GLU A 300 9.47 -13.11 -6.39
N ASN A 301 10.27 -13.52 -5.40
CA ASN A 301 10.85 -12.62 -4.40
C ASN A 301 11.65 -11.47 -5.06
N ARG A 302 12.44 -11.78 -6.09
CA ARG A 302 13.21 -10.76 -6.81
C ARG A 302 12.30 -9.82 -7.60
N ILE A 303 11.23 -10.33 -8.21
CA ILE A 303 10.28 -9.53 -9.00
C ILE A 303 9.50 -8.58 -8.08
N VAL A 304 8.87 -9.12 -7.04
CA VAL A 304 8.06 -8.35 -6.09
C VAL A 304 8.95 -7.35 -5.34
N GLY A 305 10.08 -7.81 -4.81
CA GLY A 305 11.02 -6.95 -4.08
C GLY A 305 11.51 -5.77 -4.91
N LYS A 306 11.98 -6.01 -6.14
CA LYS A 306 12.41 -4.93 -7.05
C LYS A 306 11.28 -3.98 -7.41
N THR A 307 10.09 -4.51 -7.69
CA THR A 307 8.95 -3.68 -8.08
C THR A 307 8.55 -2.74 -6.95
N LEU A 308 8.37 -3.27 -5.74
CA LEU A 308 8.06 -2.48 -4.54
C LEU A 308 9.15 -1.44 -4.28
N SER A 309 10.44 -1.81 -4.36
CA SER A 309 11.54 -0.86 -4.14
C SER A 309 11.57 0.26 -5.18
N TYR A 310 11.23 -0.01 -6.44
CA TYR A 310 11.10 1.03 -7.46
C TYR A 310 9.91 1.95 -7.21
N PHE A 311 8.76 1.43 -6.77
CA PHE A 311 7.61 2.28 -6.43
C PHE A 311 7.89 3.15 -5.22
N VAL A 312 8.45 2.61 -4.14
CA VAL A 312 8.78 3.40 -2.95
C VAL A 312 9.84 4.46 -3.26
N SER A 313 10.90 4.09 -4.00
CA SER A 313 11.90 5.09 -4.43
C SER A 313 11.31 6.15 -5.35
N ASP A 314 10.51 5.78 -6.35
CA ASP A 314 9.82 6.76 -7.21
C ASP A 314 8.94 7.72 -6.41
N PHE A 315 8.21 7.23 -5.41
CA PHE A 315 7.39 8.05 -4.54
C PHE A 315 8.24 9.06 -3.78
N ILE A 316 9.28 8.59 -3.08
CA ILE A 316 10.16 9.41 -2.25
C ILE A 316 10.89 10.46 -3.11
N ILE A 317 11.36 10.09 -4.29
CA ILE A 317 12.11 10.99 -5.20
C ILE A 317 11.21 12.09 -5.77
N GLN A 318 9.91 11.82 -5.99
CA GLN A 318 9.00 12.80 -6.57
C GLN A 318 8.28 13.68 -5.54
N HIS A 319 8.04 13.15 -4.34
CA HIS A 319 7.46 13.91 -3.23
C HIS A 319 8.54 14.66 -2.41
N GLY A 320 9.79 14.18 -2.48
CA GLY A 320 10.98 14.66 -1.78
C GLY A 320 11.12 16.16 -1.75
#